data_AF-A0A258UPW9-F1
#
_entry.id   AF-A0A258UPW9-F1
#
_cell.length_a   1.000
_cell.length_b   1.000
_cell.length_c   1.000
_cell.angle_alpha   90.00
_cell.angle_beta   90.00
_cell.angle_gamma   90.00
#
_symmetry.space_group_name_H-M   'P 1'
#
loop_
_entity.id
_entity.type
_entity.pdbx_description
1 polymer ?
#
loop_
_entity_poly.entity_id
_entity_poly.type
_entity_poly.pdbx_seq_one_letter_code
_entity_poly.pdbx_strand_id
1 'polypeptide(L)'
;MKKLLSSLINKEGLHGLNTRLSWLPDLDHLDAISGINLSAKNITSIVNDHALSVAEKIHLLLLIEDANHASLQQQITSFVKLDNLKTDITHHIVDVNYAYYRMAFLSYTKLIDLSFNKLPEQQPQPAIKLIVLARAISTAINMLKWRYFDRAGAPANLWSQINGLYQYAIEHQLLNTAIKPYQDSISTSVNSLFLQLWMLGNLNFSGLLKPQIETVAELLS
;
A
#
# COMPACT_ATOMS: atom_id res chain seq x y z
N MET A 1 -14.89 -4.05 6.32
CA MET A 1 -13.70 -4.88 6.08
C MET A 1 -13.67 -6.18 6.87
N LYS A 2 -13.94 -6.18 8.19
CA LYS A 2 -13.86 -7.39 9.04
C LYS A 2 -14.58 -8.64 8.49
N LYS A 3 -15.80 -8.52 7.93
CA LYS A 3 -16.55 -9.65 7.33
C LYS A 3 -15.91 -10.22 6.05
N LEU A 4 -15.26 -9.38 5.24
CA LEU A 4 -14.52 -9.79 4.04
C LEU A 4 -13.19 -10.44 4.42
N LEU A 5 -12.53 -9.91 5.46
CA LEU A 5 -11.27 -10.47 5.94
C LEU A 5 -11.48 -11.84 6.60
N SER A 6 -12.59 -12.05 7.31
CA SER A 6 -12.93 -13.34 7.90
C SER A 6 -13.28 -14.44 6.87
N SER A 7 -13.61 -14.10 5.62
CA SER A 7 -13.89 -15.11 4.59
C SER A 7 -12.64 -15.75 3.99
N LEU A 8 -11.45 -15.21 4.31
CA LEU A 8 -10.16 -15.72 3.85
C LEU A 8 -9.58 -16.86 4.70
N ILE A 9 -10.17 -17.18 5.86
CA ILE A 9 -9.55 -18.04 6.87
C ILE A 9 -10.58 -19.03 7.46
N ASN A 10 -10.20 -20.31 7.59
CA ASN A 10 -10.95 -21.32 8.34
C ASN A 10 -10.85 -21.07 9.85
N LYS A 11 -11.92 -21.32 10.63
CA LYS A 11 -12.01 -20.94 12.06
C LYS A 11 -10.82 -21.39 12.94
N GLU A 12 -10.19 -22.51 12.63
CA GLU A 12 -9.03 -23.04 13.37
C GLU A 12 -7.73 -22.27 13.11
N GLY A 13 -7.55 -21.66 11.92
CA GLY A 13 -6.39 -20.84 11.60
C GLY A 13 -6.40 -19.45 12.23
N LEU A 14 -7.57 -18.95 12.66
CA LEU A 14 -7.72 -17.61 13.23
C LEU A 14 -6.91 -17.41 14.52
N HIS A 15 -6.76 -18.44 15.36
CA HIS A 15 -6.06 -18.29 16.64
C HIS A 15 -4.55 -18.09 16.46
N GLY A 16 -3.92 -18.85 15.54
CA GLY A 16 -2.50 -18.68 15.22
C GLY A 16 -2.19 -17.36 14.49
N LEU A 17 -3.13 -16.85 13.70
CA LEU A 17 -2.99 -15.54 13.04
C LEU A 17 -3.11 -14.38 14.04
N ASN A 18 -4.00 -14.49 15.04
CA ASN A 18 -4.12 -13.49 16.09
C ASN A 18 -2.82 -13.36 16.91
N THR A 19 -2.11 -14.47 17.18
CA THR A 19 -0.80 -14.41 17.86
C THR A 19 0.25 -13.68 17.01
N ARG A 20 0.19 -13.78 15.68
CA ARG A 20 1.12 -13.08 14.77
C ARG A 20 0.86 -11.58 14.66
N LEU A 21 -0.28 -11.10 15.19
CA LEU A 21 -0.66 -9.69 15.24
C LEU A 21 -0.70 -9.14 16.68
N SER A 22 -0.18 -9.88 17.66
CA SER A 22 -0.19 -9.45 19.06
C SER A 22 0.57 -8.16 19.31
N TRP A 23 1.48 -7.78 18.40
CA TRP A 23 2.26 -6.54 18.44
C TRP A 23 1.53 -5.33 17.86
N LEU A 24 0.40 -5.50 17.16
CA LEU A 24 -0.33 -4.37 16.57
C LEU A 24 -0.75 -3.31 17.62
N PRO A 25 -1.23 -3.67 18.82
CA PRO A 25 -1.54 -2.68 19.86
C PRO A 25 -0.32 -1.85 20.29
N ASP A 26 0.90 -2.37 20.14
CA ASP A 26 2.11 -1.64 20.52
C ASP A 26 2.36 -0.43 19.60
N LEU A 27 1.77 -0.42 18.40
CA LEU A 27 1.88 0.72 17.47
C LEU A 27 1.35 2.03 18.08
N ASP A 28 0.33 1.96 18.93
CA ASP A 28 -0.26 3.14 19.60
C ASP A 28 0.69 3.78 20.62
N HIS A 29 1.75 3.05 21.01
CA HIS A 29 2.74 3.49 21.99
C HIS A 29 4.09 3.87 21.36
N LEU A 30 4.24 3.72 20.04
CA LEU A 30 5.47 4.02 19.32
C LEU A 30 5.37 5.38 18.62
N ASP A 31 6.52 6.04 18.44
CA ASP A 31 6.59 7.15 17.50
C ASP A 31 6.38 6.66 16.06
N ALA A 32 6.01 7.58 15.19
CA ALA A 32 5.56 7.29 13.84
C ALA A 32 6.61 6.55 12.98
N ILE A 33 7.91 6.83 13.17
CA ILE A 33 9.01 6.18 12.45
C ILE A 33 9.24 4.78 13.01
N SER A 34 9.29 4.64 14.33
CA SER A 34 9.45 3.34 14.98
C SER A 34 8.30 2.38 14.65
N GLY A 35 7.06 2.87 14.63
CA GLY A 35 5.87 2.10 14.26
C GLY A 35 5.94 1.58 12.82
N ILE A 36 6.29 2.44 11.85
CA ILE A 36 6.46 2.04 10.44
C ILE A 36 7.57 0.99 10.30
N ASN A 37 8.71 1.18 10.98
CA ASN A 37 9.82 0.23 10.94
C ASN A 37 9.43 -1.14 11.51
N LEU A 38 8.67 -1.16 12.62
CA LEU A 38 8.15 -2.41 13.19
C LEU A 38 7.19 -3.10 12.21
N SER A 39 6.28 -2.35 11.60
CA SER A 39 5.36 -2.86 10.60
C SER A 39 6.07 -3.42 9.37
N ALA A 40 7.10 -2.73 8.86
CA ALA A 40 7.89 -3.20 7.72
C ALA A 40 8.61 -4.53 8.00
N LYS A 41 9.19 -4.68 9.19
CA LYS A 41 9.82 -5.94 9.63
C LYS A 41 8.80 -7.08 9.67
N ASN A 42 7.62 -6.84 10.23
CA ASN A 42 6.58 -7.86 10.33
C ASN A 42 5.97 -8.24 8.97
N ILE A 43 5.72 -7.28 8.07
CA ILE A 43 5.26 -7.59 6.71
C ILE A 43 6.30 -8.46 5.99
N THR A 44 7.58 -8.11 6.08
CA THR A 44 8.66 -8.89 5.46
C THR A 44 8.71 -10.32 6.00
N SER A 45 8.56 -10.49 7.32
CA SER A 45 8.49 -11.79 7.97
C SER A 45 7.30 -12.62 7.45
N ILE A 46 6.09 -12.03 7.44
CA ILE A 46 4.86 -12.68 7.00
C ILE A 46 4.91 -13.11 5.54
N VAL A 47 5.36 -12.23 4.65
CA VAL A 47 5.39 -12.50 3.20
C VAL A 47 6.34 -13.66 2.87
N ASN A 48 7.43 -13.80 3.64
CA ASN A 48 8.43 -14.84 3.44
C ASN A 48 8.21 -16.10 4.29
N ASP A 49 7.24 -16.12 5.20
CA ASP A 49 6.94 -17.30 6.01
C ASP A 49 6.32 -18.41 5.15
N HIS A 50 6.99 -19.55 5.04
CA HIS A 50 6.53 -20.69 4.25
C HIS A 50 5.40 -21.48 4.92
N ALA A 51 5.19 -21.32 6.23
CA ALA A 51 4.11 -21.96 6.96
C ALA A 51 2.75 -21.30 6.70
N LEU A 52 2.74 -20.06 6.20
CA LEU A 52 1.52 -19.33 5.89
C LEU A 52 1.08 -19.57 4.44
N SER A 53 -0.21 -19.84 4.27
CA SER A 53 -0.85 -19.83 2.96
C SER A 53 -0.88 -18.41 2.37
N VAL A 54 -1.04 -18.31 1.04
CA VAL A 54 -1.12 -17.00 0.37
C VAL A 54 -2.33 -16.18 0.86
N ALA A 55 -3.45 -16.83 1.15
CA ALA A 55 -4.65 -16.17 1.67
C ALA A 55 -4.40 -15.56 3.06
N GLU A 56 -3.70 -16.29 3.94
CA GLU A 56 -3.31 -15.80 5.27
C GLU A 56 -2.33 -14.62 5.17
N LYS A 57 -1.35 -14.69 4.26
CA LYS A 57 -0.42 -13.57 4.00
C LYS A 57 -1.14 -12.32 3.54
N ILE A 58 -2.09 -12.45 2.61
CA ILE A 58 -2.91 -11.34 2.14
C ILE A 58 -3.71 -10.76 3.32
N HIS A 59 -4.38 -11.62 4.09
CA HIS A 59 -5.18 -11.18 5.23
C HIS A 59 -4.35 -10.38 6.25
N LEU A 60 -3.19 -10.92 6.66
CA LEU A 60 -2.29 -10.26 7.60
C LEU A 60 -1.75 -8.93 7.06
N LEU A 61 -1.34 -8.90 5.78
CA LEU A 61 -0.88 -7.66 5.14
C LEU A 61 -1.98 -6.57 5.16
N LEU A 62 -3.23 -6.94 4.84
CA LEU A 62 -4.35 -6.00 4.86
C LEU A 62 -4.60 -5.44 6.27
N LEU A 63 -4.50 -6.27 7.32
CA LEU A 63 -4.67 -5.82 8.69
C LEU A 63 -3.53 -4.91 9.17
N ILE A 64 -2.29 -5.20 8.79
CA ILE A 64 -1.16 -4.33 9.12
C ILE A 64 -1.31 -2.99 8.41
N GLU A 65 -1.66 -2.98 7.14
CA GLU A 65 -1.89 -1.76 6.37
C GLU A 65 -3.05 -0.93 6.93
N ASP A 66 -4.14 -1.57 7.40
CA ASP A 66 -5.23 -0.89 8.09
C ASP A 66 -4.74 -0.20 9.37
N ALA A 67 -3.93 -0.89 10.17
CA ALA A 67 -3.41 -0.35 11.43
C ALA A 67 -2.45 0.84 11.20
N ASN A 68 -1.72 0.86 10.09
CA ASN A 68 -0.78 1.95 9.79
C ASN A 68 -1.41 3.12 9.02
N HIS A 69 -2.58 2.95 8.41
CA HIS A 69 -3.12 3.89 7.43
C HIS A 69 -3.19 5.33 7.96
N ALA A 70 -3.83 5.53 9.11
CA ALA A 70 -4.01 6.86 9.69
C ALA A 70 -2.67 7.53 10.04
N SER A 71 -1.73 6.79 10.63
CA SER A 71 -0.40 7.30 10.99
C SER A 71 0.39 7.72 9.74
N LEU A 72 0.37 6.91 8.68
CA LEU A 72 1.01 7.23 7.41
C LEU A 72 0.43 8.50 6.75
N GLN A 73 -0.89 8.65 6.74
CA GLN A 73 -1.54 9.87 6.22
C GLN A 73 -1.18 11.11 7.04
N GLN A 74 -1.13 10.97 8.37
CA GLN A 74 -0.72 12.05 9.26
C GLN A 74 0.74 12.44 9.03
N GLN A 75 1.63 11.48 8.76
CA GLN A 75 3.03 11.75 8.44
C GLN A 75 3.18 12.54 7.13
N ILE A 76 2.47 12.14 6.08
CA ILE A 76 2.45 12.91 4.81
C ILE A 76 1.98 14.34 5.07
N THR A 77 0.83 14.48 5.74
CA THR A 77 0.24 15.79 6.06
C THR A 77 1.20 16.66 6.86
N SER A 78 1.87 16.09 7.86
CA SER A 78 2.81 16.82 8.72
C SER A 78 4.06 17.22 7.93
N PHE A 79 4.63 16.30 7.17
CA PHE A 79 5.83 16.53 6.39
C PHE A 79 5.65 17.58 5.28
N VAL A 80 4.47 17.63 4.66
CA VAL A 80 4.09 18.65 3.67
C VAL A 80 4.01 20.04 4.30
N LYS A 81 3.54 20.16 5.55
CA LYS A 81 3.42 21.43 6.28
C LYS A 81 4.73 21.92 6.89
N LEU A 82 5.69 21.03 7.11
CA LEU A 82 6.98 21.36 7.71
C LEU A 82 7.92 21.97 6.66
N ASP A 83 8.05 23.29 6.70
CA ASP A 83 9.11 24.00 5.99
C ASP A 83 10.38 24.10 6.85
N ASN A 84 11.54 24.20 6.21
CA ASN A 84 12.84 24.47 6.85
C ASN A 84 13.35 23.41 7.84
N LEU A 85 12.98 22.14 7.67
CA LEU A 85 13.65 21.04 8.35
C LEU A 85 15.12 20.95 7.90
N LYS A 86 16.01 20.52 8.82
CA LYS A 86 17.39 20.16 8.46
C LYS A 86 17.36 19.09 7.36
N THR A 87 18.27 19.19 6.40
CA THR A 87 18.35 18.28 5.25
C THR A 87 18.41 16.82 5.68
N ASP A 88 19.23 16.48 6.67
CA ASP A 88 19.36 15.09 7.17
C ASP A 88 18.05 14.53 7.74
N ILE A 89 17.28 15.36 8.45
CA ILE A 89 15.98 14.98 9.00
C ILE A 89 14.97 14.77 7.85
N THR A 90 15.02 15.66 6.86
CA THR A 90 14.16 15.57 5.67
C THR A 90 14.40 14.27 4.92
N HIS A 91 15.66 13.97 4.58
CA HIS A 91 16.02 12.73 3.89
C HIS A 91 15.63 11.52 4.71
N HIS A 92 15.89 11.52 6.03
CA HIS A 92 15.52 10.38 6.87
C HIS A 92 14.02 10.09 6.87
N ILE A 93 13.17 11.12 6.97
CA ILE A 93 11.70 10.95 6.92
C ILE A 93 11.28 10.39 5.56
N VAL A 94 11.82 10.95 4.46
CA VAL A 94 11.52 10.47 3.11
C VAL A 94 11.94 9.02 2.93
N ASP A 95 13.16 8.66 3.32
CA ASP A 95 13.72 7.33 3.14
C ASP A 95 12.91 6.27 3.87
N VAL A 96 12.56 6.52 5.13
CA VAL A 96 11.74 5.59 5.94
C VAL A 96 10.37 5.37 5.30
N ASN A 97 9.68 6.45 4.93
CA ASN A 97 8.35 6.35 4.35
C ASN A 97 8.37 5.71 2.96
N TYR A 98 9.31 6.12 2.11
CA TYR A 98 9.53 5.51 0.79
C TYR A 98 9.82 4.01 0.91
N ALA A 99 10.72 3.61 1.82
CA ALA A 99 11.08 2.22 2.03
C ALA A 99 9.86 1.38 2.46
N TYR A 100 9.00 1.91 3.34
CA TYR A 100 7.77 1.25 3.73
C TYR A 100 6.84 1.04 2.53
N TYR A 101 6.49 2.10 1.79
CA TYR A 101 5.58 2.00 0.65
C TYR A 101 6.12 1.08 -0.45
N ARG A 102 7.44 1.13 -0.70
CA ARG A 102 8.11 0.20 -1.61
C ARG A 102 7.97 -1.24 -1.16
N MET A 103 8.21 -1.52 0.10
CA MET A 103 8.10 -2.87 0.67
C MET A 103 6.66 -3.38 0.61
N ALA A 104 5.67 -2.54 0.96
CA ALA A 104 4.25 -2.89 0.85
C ALA A 104 3.84 -3.17 -0.60
N PHE A 105 4.24 -2.32 -1.54
CA PHE A 105 3.99 -2.51 -2.97
C PHE A 105 4.59 -3.82 -3.52
N LEU A 106 5.85 -4.11 -3.17
CA LEU A 106 6.51 -5.37 -3.56
C LEU A 106 5.85 -6.59 -2.92
N SER A 107 5.34 -6.44 -1.70
CA SER A 107 4.58 -7.49 -1.02
C SER A 107 3.25 -7.78 -1.73
N TYR A 108 2.51 -6.74 -2.10
CA TYR A 108 1.26 -6.89 -2.86
C TYR A 108 1.49 -7.53 -4.22
N THR A 109 2.43 -7.01 -5.02
CA THR A 109 2.75 -7.57 -6.35
C THR A 109 3.14 -9.04 -6.26
N LYS A 110 4.02 -9.42 -5.33
CA LYS A 110 4.38 -10.82 -5.09
C LYS A 110 3.18 -11.69 -4.73
N LEU A 111 2.30 -11.21 -3.84
CA LEU A 111 1.12 -11.99 -3.42
C LEU A 111 0.07 -12.11 -4.53
N ILE A 112 -0.09 -11.08 -5.37
CA ILE A 112 -0.94 -11.11 -6.57
C ILE A 112 -0.43 -12.18 -7.53
N ASP A 113 0.87 -12.16 -7.87
CA ASP A 113 1.47 -13.13 -8.79
C ASP A 113 1.31 -14.57 -8.29
N LEU A 114 1.45 -14.79 -6.97
CA LEU A 114 1.28 -16.10 -6.33
C LEU A 114 -0.17 -16.58 -6.24
N SER A 115 -1.16 -15.69 -6.35
CA SER A 115 -2.57 -16.03 -6.12
C SER A 115 -3.44 -15.94 -7.37
N PHE A 116 -3.23 -14.98 -8.26
CA PHE A 116 -4.15 -14.70 -9.37
C PHE A 116 -3.87 -15.58 -10.59
N ASN A 117 -2.64 -16.10 -10.72
CA ASN A 117 -2.26 -17.03 -11.79
C ASN A 117 -2.65 -18.50 -11.51
N LYS A 118 -3.36 -18.77 -10.41
CA LYS A 118 -3.85 -20.12 -10.07
C LYS A 118 -5.16 -20.45 -10.76
N LEU A 119 -5.59 -21.71 -10.70
CA LEU A 119 -6.92 -22.13 -11.14
C LEU A 119 -8.02 -21.33 -10.43
N PRO A 120 -9.14 -20.99 -11.09
CA PRO A 120 -10.19 -20.12 -10.54
C PRO A 120 -10.67 -20.49 -9.13
N GLU A 121 -10.77 -21.78 -8.82
CA GLU A 121 -11.21 -22.31 -7.53
C GLU A 121 -10.24 -22.02 -6.37
N GLN A 122 -8.96 -21.76 -6.68
CA GLN A 122 -7.89 -21.47 -5.72
C GLN A 122 -7.61 -19.96 -5.61
N GLN A 123 -8.28 -19.15 -6.42
CA GLN A 123 -8.08 -17.71 -6.44
C GLN A 123 -8.84 -17.04 -5.28
N PRO A 124 -8.36 -15.90 -4.77
CA PRO A 124 -9.11 -15.11 -3.79
C PRO A 124 -10.45 -14.64 -4.34
N GLN A 125 -11.42 -14.41 -3.45
CA GLN A 125 -12.71 -13.84 -3.82
C GLN A 125 -12.53 -12.51 -4.57
N PRO A 126 -13.40 -12.17 -5.54
CA PRO A 126 -13.27 -10.95 -6.35
C PRO A 126 -13.11 -9.67 -5.52
N ALA A 127 -13.82 -9.55 -4.39
CA ALA A 127 -13.71 -8.41 -3.49
C ALA A 127 -12.30 -8.27 -2.87
N ILE A 128 -11.65 -9.39 -2.53
CA ILE A 128 -10.27 -9.39 -2.01
C ILE A 128 -9.30 -9.01 -3.12
N LYS A 129 -9.49 -9.54 -4.32
CA LYS A 129 -8.65 -9.16 -5.47
C LYS A 129 -8.69 -7.66 -5.72
N LEU A 130 -9.89 -7.09 -5.69
CA LEU A 130 -10.12 -5.67 -5.90
C LEU A 130 -9.44 -4.82 -4.82
N ILE A 131 -9.57 -5.18 -3.53
CA ILE A 131 -8.90 -4.48 -2.42
C ILE A 131 -7.38 -4.54 -2.57
N VAL A 132 -6.83 -5.72 -2.85
CA VAL A 132 -5.39 -5.95 -2.99
C VAL A 132 -4.82 -5.14 -4.16
N LEU A 133 -5.49 -5.12 -5.32
CA LEU A 133 -5.09 -4.29 -6.46
C LEU A 133 -5.17 -2.80 -6.13
N ALA A 134 -6.27 -2.35 -5.53
CA ALA A 134 -6.45 -0.95 -5.17
C ALA A 134 -5.33 -0.47 -4.22
N ARG A 135 -5.02 -1.25 -3.18
CA ARG A 135 -3.93 -0.93 -2.24
C ARG A 135 -2.55 -1.01 -2.87
N ALA A 136 -2.30 -1.95 -3.78
CA ALA A 136 -1.05 -1.98 -4.53
C ALA A 136 -0.84 -0.68 -5.33
N ILE A 137 -1.89 -0.16 -5.97
CA ILE A 137 -1.77 1.09 -6.74
C ILE A 137 -1.67 2.29 -5.81
N SER A 138 -2.45 2.34 -4.72
CA SER A 138 -2.35 3.41 -3.71
C SER A 138 -0.98 3.47 -3.05
N THR A 139 -0.35 2.32 -2.77
CA THR A 139 1.02 2.27 -2.24
C THR A 139 2.03 2.77 -3.27
N ALA A 140 1.85 2.45 -4.56
CA ALA A 140 2.68 3.00 -5.64
C ALA A 140 2.54 4.54 -5.80
N ILE A 141 1.32 5.08 -5.67
CA ILE A 141 1.07 6.53 -5.69
C ILE A 141 1.84 7.21 -4.56
N ASN A 142 1.71 6.69 -3.34
CA ASN A 142 2.43 7.26 -2.19
C ASN A 142 3.95 7.09 -2.32
N MET A 143 4.42 5.96 -2.86
CA MET A 143 5.84 5.77 -3.17
C MET A 143 6.37 6.84 -4.13
N LEU A 144 5.59 7.22 -5.17
CA LEU A 144 5.96 8.32 -6.07
C LEU A 144 5.97 9.68 -5.36
N LYS A 145 4.95 9.98 -4.54
CA LYS A 145 4.90 11.23 -3.77
C LYS A 145 6.16 11.43 -2.93
N TRP A 146 6.57 10.42 -2.17
CA TRP A 146 7.77 10.47 -1.36
C TRP A 146 9.06 10.67 -2.19
N ARG A 147 9.16 10.03 -3.36
CA ARG A 147 10.28 10.26 -4.29
C ARG A 147 10.30 11.70 -4.80
N TYR A 148 9.14 12.27 -5.14
CA TYR A 148 9.05 13.64 -5.65
C TYR A 148 9.33 14.68 -4.59
N PHE A 149 8.98 14.41 -3.32
CA PHE A 149 9.37 15.27 -2.22
C PHE A 149 10.91 15.41 -2.08
N ASP A 150 11.64 14.37 -2.46
CA ASP A 150 13.12 14.35 -2.52
C ASP A 150 13.66 14.66 -3.93
N ARG A 151 12.80 15.19 -4.82
CA ARG A 151 13.14 15.51 -6.22
C ARG A 151 13.78 14.35 -6.99
N ALA A 152 13.42 13.13 -6.60
CA ALA A 152 13.91 11.92 -7.22
C ALA A 152 12.85 11.35 -8.18
N GLY A 153 13.29 10.83 -9.33
CA GLY A 153 12.38 10.23 -10.30
C GLY A 153 11.71 8.95 -9.81
N ALA A 154 10.73 8.46 -10.57
CA ALA A 154 10.09 7.17 -10.31
C ALA A 154 11.12 6.04 -10.13
N PRO A 155 10.88 5.07 -9.23
CA PRO A 155 11.78 3.95 -9.05
C PRO A 155 11.85 3.06 -10.30
N ALA A 156 12.99 2.40 -10.48
CA ALA A 156 13.18 1.46 -11.57
C ALA A 156 12.08 0.39 -11.60
N ASN A 157 11.68 0.01 -12.81
CA ASN A 157 10.66 -1.00 -13.12
C ASN A 157 9.23 -0.71 -12.65
N LEU A 158 8.97 0.43 -12.00
CA LEU A 158 7.62 0.77 -11.52
C LEU A 158 6.58 0.63 -12.63
N TRP A 159 6.82 1.27 -13.78
CA TRP A 159 5.86 1.28 -14.88
C TRP A 159 5.57 -0.12 -15.44
N SER A 160 6.58 -0.98 -15.52
CA SER A 160 6.39 -2.38 -15.93
C SER A 160 5.53 -3.14 -14.93
N GLN A 161 5.76 -2.97 -13.64
CA GLN A 161 5.00 -3.64 -12.57
C GLN A 161 3.54 -3.16 -12.56
N ILE A 162 3.33 -1.85 -12.70
CA ILE A 162 2.01 -1.21 -12.79
C ILE A 162 1.25 -1.69 -14.02
N ASN A 163 1.92 -1.79 -15.18
CA ASN A 163 1.29 -2.36 -16.37
C ASN A 163 0.87 -3.82 -16.14
N GLY A 164 1.67 -4.63 -15.46
CA GLY A 164 1.29 -5.99 -15.07
C GLY A 164 0.02 -6.01 -14.21
N LEU A 165 -0.06 -5.15 -13.19
CA LEU A 165 -1.26 -5.00 -12.36
C LEU A 165 -2.49 -4.55 -13.18
N TYR A 166 -2.29 -3.69 -14.17
CA TYR A 166 -3.36 -3.22 -15.05
C TYR A 166 -3.92 -4.34 -15.92
N GLN A 167 -3.04 -5.17 -16.49
CA GLN A 167 -3.46 -6.35 -17.26
C GLN A 167 -4.25 -7.34 -16.39
N TYR A 168 -3.79 -7.63 -15.16
CA TYR A 168 -4.55 -8.47 -14.23
C TYR A 168 -5.95 -7.89 -13.93
N ALA A 169 -6.06 -6.57 -13.78
CA ALA A 169 -7.34 -5.93 -13.54
C ALA A 169 -8.28 -6.02 -14.76
N ILE A 170 -7.76 -5.99 -15.99
CA ILE A 170 -8.52 -6.22 -17.22
C ILE A 170 -9.01 -7.67 -17.29
N GLU A 171 -8.10 -8.64 -17.14
CA GLU A 171 -8.38 -10.07 -17.25
C GLU A 171 -9.48 -10.52 -16.27
N HIS A 172 -9.49 -9.92 -15.08
CA HIS A 172 -10.49 -10.19 -14.05
C HIS A 172 -11.69 -9.24 -14.05
N GLN A 173 -11.80 -8.33 -15.03
CA GLN A 173 -12.89 -7.36 -15.16
C GLN A 173 -13.10 -6.48 -13.90
N LEU A 174 -12.00 -6.07 -13.26
CA LEU A 174 -12.01 -5.35 -11.99
C LEU A 174 -11.88 -3.83 -12.12
N LEU A 175 -11.57 -3.32 -13.32
CA LEU A 175 -11.19 -1.92 -13.55
C LEU A 175 -12.18 -0.88 -13.01
N ASN A 176 -13.47 -1.04 -13.33
CA ASN A 176 -14.49 -0.02 -13.08
C ASN A 176 -15.31 -0.30 -11.82
N THR A 177 -14.99 -1.35 -11.07
CA THR A 177 -15.72 -1.71 -9.85
C THR A 177 -15.39 -0.71 -8.76
N ALA A 178 -16.42 -0.09 -8.19
CA ALA A 178 -16.27 0.85 -7.09
C ALA A 178 -15.66 0.15 -5.86
N ILE A 179 -14.66 0.79 -5.26
CA ILE A 179 -13.95 0.28 -4.10
C ILE A 179 -13.50 1.41 -3.18
N LYS A 180 -13.46 1.13 -1.88
CA LYS A 180 -12.75 1.94 -0.90
C LYS A 180 -11.48 1.20 -0.48
N PRO A 181 -10.28 1.68 -0.84
CA PRO A 181 -9.02 1.01 -0.50
C PRO A 181 -8.86 0.85 1.02
N TYR A 182 -9.20 1.89 1.78
CA TYR A 182 -9.29 1.89 3.24
C TYR A 182 -10.68 2.35 3.69
N GLN A 183 -11.04 2.12 4.94
CA GLN A 183 -12.40 2.34 5.45
C GLN A 183 -12.84 3.82 5.38
N ASP A 184 -11.89 4.70 5.62
CA ASP A 184 -11.97 6.16 5.63
C ASP A 184 -11.68 6.81 4.27
N SER A 185 -11.22 6.02 3.27
CA SER A 185 -10.98 6.53 1.92
C SER A 185 -12.27 6.86 1.16
N ILE A 186 -12.15 7.78 0.21
CA ILE A 186 -13.17 8.07 -0.80
C ILE A 186 -13.35 6.84 -1.68
N SER A 187 -14.59 6.62 -2.15
CA SER A 187 -14.87 5.56 -3.11
C SER A 187 -14.24 5.90 -4.45
N THR A 188 -13.44 4.98 -4.97
CA THR A 188 -12.71 5.11 -6.24
C THR A 188 -12.87 3.84 -7.07
N SER A 189 -12.11 3.71 -8.15
CA SER A 189 -12.00 2.50 -8.95
C SER A 189 -10.53 2.18 -9.23
N VAL A 190 -10.22 0.94 -9.59
CA VAL A 190 -8.86 0.57 -10.01
C VAL A 190 -8.43 1.40 -11.22
N ASN A 191 -9.32 1.65 -12.16
CA ASN A 191 -9.07 2.50 -13.32
C ASN A 191 -8.71 3.94 -12.93
N SER A 192 -9.46 4.55 -12.01
CA SER A 192 -9.19 5.90 -11.49
C SER A 192 -7.83 5.98 -10.82
N LEU A 193 -7.49 4.99 -9.97
CA LEU A 193 -6.18 4.92 -9.31
C LEU A 193 -5.03 4.78 -10.31
N PHE A 194 -5.21 4.00 -11.39
CA PHE A 194 -4.21 3.92 -12.46
C PHE A 194 -4.05 5.26 -13.17
N LEU A 195 -5.14 5.94 -13.54
CA LEU A 195 -5.07 7.25 -14.17
C LEU A 195 -4.36 8.28 -13.28
N GLN A 196 -4.70 8.32 -11.99
CA GLN A 196 -4.02 9.15 -11.01
C GLN A 196 -2.52 8.87 -10.97
N LEU A 197 -2.13 7.59 -10.90
CA LEU A 197 -0.72 7.19 -10.87
C LEU A 197 0.02 7.62 -12.15
N TRP A 198 -0.61 7.44 -13.32
CA TRP A 198 -0.04 7.83 -14.61
C TRP A 198 0.11 9.34 -14.73
N MET A 199 -0.91 10.11 -14.34
CA MET A 199 -0.87 11.57 -14.35
C MET A 199 0.22 12.09 -13.41
N LEU A 200 0.26 11.58 -12.17
CA LEU A 200 1.32 11.91 -11.20
C LEU A 200 2.71 11.53 -11.76
N GLY A 201 2.82 10.37 -12.39
CA GLY A 201 4.04 9.87 -13.04
C GLY A 201 4.64 10.79 -14.11
N ASN A 202 3.78 11.56 -14.79
CA ASN A 202 4.16 12.42 -15.91
C ASN A 202 4.20 13.92 -15.53
N LEU A 203 3.94 14.26 -14.27
CA LEU A 203 4.10 15.63 -13.80
C LEU A 203 5.56 16.03 -13.83
N ASN A 204 5.83 17.24 -14.33
CA ASN A 204 7.13 17.87 -14.19
C ASN A 204 7.32 18.34 -12.73
N PHE A 205 7.76 17.44 -11.86
CA PHE A 205 7.88 17.69 -10.42
C PHE A 205 9.10 18.54 -10.03
N SER A 206 10.05 18.78 -10.94
CA SER A 206 11.32 19.45 -10.62
C SER A 206 11.15 20.88 -10.09
N GLY A 207 10.02 21.53 -10.39
CA GLY A 207 9.69 22.88 -9.94
C GLY A 207 8.59 22.94 -8.86
N LEU A 208 8.02 21.80 -8.44
CA LEU A 208 6.90 21.79 -7.50
C LEU A 208 7.38 21.71 -6.04
N LEU A 209 6.75 22.50 -5.19
CA LEU A 209 6.89 22.41 -3.73
C LEU A 209 6.09 21.21 -3.18
N LYS A 210 6.46 20.72 -2.00
CA LYS A 210 5.76 19.61 -1.32
C LYS A 210 4.24 19.81 -1.25
N PRO A 211 3.71 20.99 -0.86
CA PRO A 211 2.27 21.22 -0.84
C PRO A 211 1.62 21.16 -2.23
N GLN A 212 2.33 21.60 -3.28
CA GLN A 212 1.79 21.56 -4.64
C GLN A 212 1.71 20.12 -5.16
N ILE A 213 2.70 19.28 -4.84
CA ILE A 213 2.66 17.85 -5.15
C ILE A 213 1.47 17.19 -4.44
N GLU A 214 1.24 17.52 -3.16
CA GLU A 214 0.11 17.00 -2.40
C GLU A 214 -1.24 17.43 -2.99
N THR A 215 -1.41 18.73 -3.27
CA THR A 215 -2.63 19.27 -3.87
C THR A 215 -2.94 18.61 -5.21
N VAL A 216 -1.94 18.41 -6.07
CA VAL A 216 -2.18 17.73 -7.35
C VAL A 216 -2.57 16.27 -7.12
N ALA A 217 -1.93 15.56 -6.19
CA ALA A 217 -2.32 14.19 -5.88
C ALA A 217 -3.77 14.08 -5.38
N GLU A 218 -4.21 15.02 -4.53
CA GLU A 218 -5.59 15.09 -4.02
C GLU A 218 -6.61 15.41 -5.12
N LEU A 219 -6.31 16.36 -6.02
CA LEU A 219 -7.19 16.72 -7.14
C LEU A 219 -7.41 15.58 -8.15
N LEU A 220 -6.47 14.64 -8.21
CA LEU A 220 -6.53 13.48 -9.10
C LEU A 220 -7.18 12.24 -8.45
N SER A 221 -7.53 12.30 -7.15
CA SER A 221 -8.04 11.17 -6.36
C SER A 221 -9.54 10.92 -6.52
#